data_AF-A0AA38SYF1-F1
#
_entry.id   AF-A0AA38SYF1-F1
#
_cell.length_a   1.000
_cell.length_b   1.000
_cell.length_c   1.000
_cell.angle_alpha   90.00
_cell.angle_beta   90.00
_cell.angle_gamma   90.00
#
_symmetry.space_group_name_H-M   'P 1'
#
loop_
_entity.id
_entity.type
_entity.pdbx_description
1 polymer ?
#
loop_
_entity_poly.entity_id
_entity_poly.type
_entity_poly.pdbx_seq_one_letter_code
_entity_poly.pdbx_strand_id
1 'polypeptide(L)'
;MAEDILRAKRKSKITCYRRLFPEIVIIIIIVPTAIFYPIYQLTRLLILVLWSFFSVLYFLLWKVLATVVAPLKRIDKKKKDYKIAREILKLVCNHIDENSSFTGSDHPCYTRPILEAVRRDAYEVVNEILSRLPKVIHNKNIDGHSMFQMAVLNRSENAYNLICRSAERRDLSVIDSSKNNILHLAGRLAPSFVLSRDTGAALQLQRELQWFKEVEKFMLPIEIIDKNMKKETPEMMFTREHKHLVKEGEEWMKTTAQSCSITAALIITIVFAAAITVPGGSSQETGFPLFRKEIAFTVFAVSDAISLFASSTALLVFLSILTARFSEEDFLVSLPRRLMIGLCVLFLSTSAMIVAFSAILFLVFCDQKAWIMGPIVGLACVPIAVVVTLQFPLVVDLYRSTYHPFLLAGRNEPSINRQSRFSKKRS
;
A
#
# COMPACT_ATOMS: atom_id res chain seq x y z
N MET A 1 -30.84 54.89 75.32
CA MET A 1 -30.22 53.62 75.76
C MET A 1 -30.60 52.44 74.87
N ALA A 2 -31.89 52.04 74.73
CA ALA A 2 -32.28 50.92 73.85
C ALA A 2 -32.06 51.21 72.35
N GLU A 3 -32.33 52.44 71.90
CA GLU A 3 -32.06 52.84 70.51
C GLU A 3 -30.57 52.85 70.15
N ASP A 4 -29.71 53.28 71.07
CA ASP A 4 -28.27 53.39 70.81
C ASP A 4 -27.62 52.01 70.67
N ILE A 5 -28.07 51.03 71.45
CA ILE A 5 -27.63 49.63 71.35
C ILE A 5 -28.09 49.02 70.01
N LEU A 6 -29.32 49.30 69.58
CA LEU A 6 -29.83 48.86 68.28
C LEU A 6 -29.07 49.51 67.11
N ARG A 7 -28.73 50.80 67.21
CA ARG A 7 -27.92 51.53 66.23
C ARG A 7 -26.50 50.97 66.15
N ALA A 8 -25.86 50.68 67.28
CA ALA A 8 -24.53 50.08 67.34
C ALA A 8 -24.50 48.65 66.77
N LYS A 9 -25.51 47.83 67.07
CA LYS A 9 -25.63 46.45 66.54
C LYS A 9 -25.90 46.44 65.03
N ARG A 10 -26.68 47.40 64.52
CA ARG A 10 -26.95 47.58 63.08
C ARG A 10 -25.71 48.10 62.35
N LYS A 11 -24.96 49.05 62.93
CA LYS A 11 -23.65 49.49 62.40
C LYS A 11 -22.65 48.33 62.34
N SER A 12 -22.53 47.55 63.42
CA SER A 12 -21.65 46.36 63.49
C SER A 12 -21.98 45.31 62.42
N LYS A 13 -23.27 44.96 62.24
CA LYS A 13 -23.70 44.04 61.16
C LYS A 13 -23.39 44.58 59.77
N ILE A 14 -23.61 45.87 59.52
CA ILE A 14 -23.31 46.50 58.22
C ILE A 14 -21.80 46.51 57.96
N THR A 15 -20.98 46.80 58.97
CA THR A 15 -19.51 46.77 58.84
C THR A 15 -19.00 45.34 58.61
N CYS A 16 -19.60 44.34 59.26
CA CYS A 16 -19.29 42.92 59.06
C CYS A 16 -19.65 42.44 57.65
N TYR A 17 -20.86 42.76 57.16
CA TYR A 17 -21.28 42.44 55.79
C TYR A 17 -20.41 43.13 54.74
N ARG A 18 -20.07 44.41 54.96
CA ARG A 18 -19.18 45.18 54.05
C ARG A 18 -17.76 44.63 53.99
N ARG A 19 -17.31 43.93 55.04
CA ARG A 19 -16.00 43.26 55.10
C ARG A 19 -16.02 41.86 54.48
N LEU A 20 -17.12 41.11 54.63
CA LEU A 20 -17.30 39.78 54.03
C LEU A 20 -17.65 39.80 52.53
N PHE A 21 -18.36 40.84 52.06
CA PHE A 21 -18.80 40.94 50.67
C PHE A 21 -17.67 40.82 49.63
N PRO A 22 -16.51 41.52 49.77
CA PRO A 22 -15.41 41.35 48.83
C PRO A 22 -14.79 39.94 48.88
N GLU A 23 -14.71 39.30 50.06
CA GLU A 23 -14.18 37.92 50.16
C GLU A 23 -15.11 36.88 49.52
N ILE A 24 -16.43 37.03 49.68
CA ILE A 24 -17.41 36.13 49.05
C ILE A 24 -17.41 36.30 47.53
N VAL A 25 -17.32 37.54 47.03
CA VAL A 25 -17.24 37.82 45.58
C VAL A 25 -15.94 37.29 44.98
N ILE A 26 -14.83 37.42 45.70
CA ILE A 26 -13.54 36.81 45.32
C ILE A 26 -13.68 35.29 45.22
N ILE A 27 -14.27 34.62 46.21
CA ILE A 27 -14.42 33.16 46.20
C ILE A 27 -15.35 32.70 45.07
N ILE A 28 -16.50 33.37 44.86
CA ILE A 28 -17.49 32.96 43.86
C ILE A 28 -17.02 33.23 42.42
N ILE A 29 -16.15 34.20 42.18
CA ILE A 29 -15.68 34.51 40.82
C ILE A 29 -14.31 33.88 40.54
N ILE A 30 -13.37 33.95 41.49
CA ILE A 30 -11.99 33.49 41.28
C ILE A 30 -11.89 31.97 41.34
N VAL A 31 -12.66 31.30 42.21
CA VAL A 31 -12.58 29.82 42.31
C VAL A 31 -13.11 29.14 41.04
N PRO A 32 -14.27 29.51 40.48
CA PRO A 32 -14.71 28.95 39.21
C PRO A 32 -13.78 29.34 38.07
N THR A 33 -13.33 30.59 37.98
CA THR A 33 -12.42 30.99 36.89
C THR A 33 -11.07 30.25 36.99
N ALA A 34 -10.53 30.02 38.18
CA ALA A 34 -9.30 29.25 38.37
C ALA A 34 -9.46 27.75 38.04
N ILE A 35 -10.67 27.19 38.10
CA ILE A 35 -10.95 25.78 37.74
C ILE A 35 -11.32 25.65 36.25
N PHE A 36 -12.14 26.56 35.73
CA PHE A 36 -12.59 26.53 34.34
C PHE A 36 -11.52 27.02 33.36
N TYR A 37 -10.61 27.91 33.78
CA TYR A 37 -9.52 28.39 32.94
C TYR A 37 -8.52 27.29 32.52
N PRO A 38 -8.03 26.40 33.41
CA PRO A 38 -7.19 25.27 33.00
C PRO A 38 -7.96 24.24 32.18
N ILE A 39 -9.24 23.99 32.47
CA ILE A 39 -10.10 23.12 31.64
C ILE A 39 -10.29 23.74 30.24
N TYR A 40 -10.44 25.05 30.14
CA TYR A 40 -10.52 25.78 28.88
C TYR A 40 -9.19 25.76 28.11
N GLN A 41 -8.06 25.97 28.78
CA GLN A 41 -6.73 25.86 28.17
C GLN A 41 -6.46 24.45 27.65
N LEU A 42 -6.82 23.43 28.42
CA LEU A 42 -6.66 22.03 28.06
C LEU A 42 -7.59 21.64 26.91
N THR A 43 -8.87 22.02 26.95
CA THR A 43 -9.79 21.78 25.82
C THR A 43 -9.32 22.51 24.58
N ARG A 44 -8.82 23.74 24.71
CA ARG A 44 -8.18 24.48 23.62
C ARG A 44 -6.92 23.78 23.10
N LEU A 45 -6.09 23.23 23.97
CA LEU A 45 -4.88 22.49 23.59
C LEU A 45 -5.22 21.17 22.91
N LEU A 46 -6.21 20.44 23.42
CA LEU A 46 -6.73 19.21 22.83
C LEU A 46 -7.34 19.52 21.45
N ILE A 47 -8.11 20.60 21.32
CA ILE A 47 -8.65 21.08 20.06
C ILE A 47 -7.52 21.52 19.12
N LEU A 48 -6.47 22.17 19.60
CA LEU A 48 -5.31 22.55 18.79
C LEU A 48 -4.46 21.36 18.37
N VAL A 49 -4.33 20.34 19.20
CA VAL A 49 -3.61 19.09 18.89
C VAL A 49 -4.44 18.24 17.93
N LEU A 50 -5.76 18.12 18.14
CA LEU A 50 -6.68 17.50 17.19
C LEU A 50 -6.72 18.28 15.88
N TRP A 51 -6.81 19.62 15.93
CA TRP A 51 -6.76 20.46 14.74
C TRP A 51 -5.42 20.30 14.05
N SER A 52 -4.30 20.33 14.76
CA SER A 52 -2.97 20.11 14.17
C SER A 52 -2.88 18.72 13.56
N PHE A 53 -3.36 17.68 14.23
CA PHE A 53 -3.39 16.33 13.72
C PHE A 53 -4.29 16.25 12.47
N PHE A 54 -5.49 16.81 12.50
CA PHE A 54 -6.40 16.90 11.35
C PHE A 54 -5.88 17.83 10.25
N SER A 55 -5.09 18.85 10.57
CA SER A 55 -4.52 19.82 9.64
C SER A 55 -3.26 19.26 8.99
N VAL A 56 -2.48 18.46 9.71
CA VAL A 56 -1.36 17.68 9.20
C VAL A 56 -1.91 16.52 8.40
N LEU A 57 -2.96 15.85 8.86
CA LEU A 57 -3.70 14.85 8.10
C LEU A 57 -4.34 15.46 6.87
N TYR A 58 -4.91 16.66 6.94
CA TYR A 58 -5.49 17.42 5.83
C TYR A 58 -4.41 17.92 4.87
N PHE A 59 -3.27 18.39 5.36
CA PHE A 59 -2.14 18.81 4.53
C PHE A 59 -1.42 17.61 3.92
N LEU A 60 -1.32 16.48 4.63
CA LEU A 60 -0.90 15.18 4.11
C LEU A 60 -1.94 14.67 3.11
N LEU A 61 -3.24 14.82 3.37
CA LEU A 61 -4.31 14.49 2.43
C LEU A 61 -4.21 15.38 1.21
N TRP A 62 -3.86 16.65 1.36
CA TRP A 62 -3.74 17.62 0.27
C TRP A 62 -2.42 17.45 -0.48
N LYS A 63 -1.35 17.02 0.19
CA LYS A 63 -0.10 16.60 -0.44
C LYS A 63 -0.28 15.29 -1.17
N VAL A 64 -0.96 14.31 -0.58
CA VAL A 64 -1.40 13.07 -1.22
C VAL A 64 -2.33 13.42 -2.37
N LEU A 65 -3.27 14.35 -2.19
CA LEU A 65 -4.17 14.80 -3.24
C LEU A 65 -3.40 15.54 -4.32
N ALA A 66 -2.38 16.35 -4.01
CA ALA A 66 -1.53 17.03 -4.99
C ALA A 66 -0.58 16.07 -5.72
N THR A 67 0.00 15.10 -5.00
CA THR A 67 0.80 14.00 -5.55
C THR A 67 -0.05 12.94 -6.22
N VAL A 68 -1.38 12.94 -6.04
CA VAL A 68 -2.38 12.16 -6.79
C VAL A 68 -2.90 13.00 -7.97
N VAL A 69 -3.06 14.32 -7.82
CA VAL A 69 -3.53 15.25 -8.86
C VAL A 69 -2.49 15.44 -9.96
N ALA A 70 -1.19 15.45 -9.63
CA ALA A 70 -0.14 15.42 -10.64
C ALA A 70 -0.20 14.14 -11.51
N PRO A 71 -0.32 12.92 -10.94
CA PRO A 71 -0.73 11.73 -11.67
C PRO A 71 -2.07 11.89 -12.37
N LEU A 72 -3.11 12.49 -11.80
CA LEU A 72 -4.41 12.65 -12.47
C LEU A 72 -4.30 13.51 -13.72
N LYS A 73 -3.55 14.62 -13.68
CA LYS A 73 -3.28 15.46 -14.85
C LYS A 73 -2.40 14.71 -15.86
N ARG A 74 -1.43 13.92 -15.39
CA ARG A 74 -0.61 13.03 -16.22
C ARG A 74 -1.44 11.89 -16.83
N ILE A 75 -2.43 11.38 -16.11
CA ILE A 75 -3.36 10.33 -16.52
C ILE A 75 -4.34 10.90 -17.54
N ASP A 76 -4.88 12.10 -17.34
CA ASP A 76 -5.75 12.77 -18.31
C ASP A 76 -4.99 13.06 -19.60
N LYS A 77 -3.75 13.57 -19.51
CA LYS A 77 -2.87 13.72 -20.68
C LYS A 77 -2.60 12.36 -21.34
N LYS A 78 -2.18 11.34 -20.58
CA LYS A 78 -1.97 9.99 -21.11
C LYS A 78 -3.22 9.41 -21.75
N LYS A 79 -4.42 9.67 -21.19
CA LYS A 79 -5.71 9.22 -21.72
C LYS A 79 -6.04 9.92 -23.04
N LYS A 80 -5.72 11.21 -23.18
CA LYS A 80 -5.83 11.95 -24.45
C LYS A 80 -4.85 11.42 -25.49
N ASP A 81 -3.57 11.30 -25.13
CA ASP A 81 -2.51 10.77 -26.01
C ASP A 81 -2.86 9.35 -26.47
N TYR A 82 -3.38 8.52 -25.58
CA TYR A 82 -3.84 7.17 -25.86
C TYR A 82 -5.07 7.13 -26.79
N LYS A 83 -6.05 8.02 -26.60
CA LYS A 83 -7.19 8.16 -27.54
C LYS A 83 -6.70 8.53 -28.94
N ILE A 84 -5.77 9.48 -29.03
CA ILE A 84 -5.16 9.89 -30.30
C ILE A 84 -4.43 8.70 -30.94
N ALA A 85 -3.62 7.97 -30.18
CA ALA A 85 -2.92 6.78 -30.66
C ALA A 85 -3.88 5.71 -31.20
N ARG A 86 -5.04 5.51 -30.55
CA ARG A 86 -6.08 4.57 -31.01
C ARG A 86 -6.74 5.02 -32.31
N GLU A 87 -6.99 6.32 -32.50
CA GLU A 87 -7.52 6.82 -33.78
C GLU A 87 -6.49 6.70 -34.90
N ILE A 88 -5.21 7.01 -34.63
CA ILE A 88 -4.12 6.79 -35.59
C ILE A 88 -4.04 5.32 -35.98
N LEU A 89 -4.11 4.39 -35.01
CA LEU A 89 -4.12 2.96 -35.28
C LEU A 89 -5.24 2.57 -36.25
N LYS A 90 -6.47 3.03 -36.03
CA LYS A 90 -7.60 2.75 -36.93
C LYS A 90 -7.39 3.30 -38.34
N LEU A 91 -6.86 4.52 -38.45
CA LEU A 91 -6.57 5.15 -39.74
C LEU A 91 -5.51 4.35 -40.51
N VAL A 92 -4.45 3.93 -39.83
CA VAL A 92 -3.40 3.08 -40.43
C VAL A 92 -3.99 1.76 -40.90
N CYS A 93 -4.80 1.09 -40.08
CA CYS A 93 -5.46 -0.16 -40.48
C CYS A 93 -6.42 0.04 -41.66
N ASN A 94 -7.22 1.11 -41.68
CA ASN A 94 -8.10 1.42 -42.82
C ASN A 94 -7.29 1.60 -44.11
N HIS A 95 -6.19 2.34 -44.04
CA HIS A 95 -5.32 2.57 -45.19
C HIS A 95 -4.66 1.29 -45.71
N ILE A 96 -4.29 0.38 -44.80
CA ILE A 96 -3.79 -0.95 -45.16
C ILE A 96 -4.88 -1.76 -45.85
N ASP A 97 -6.11 -1.77 -45.33
CA ASP A 97 -7.23 -2.52 -45.88
C ASP A 97 -7.65 -1.98 -47.26
N GLU A 98 -7.58 -0.67 -47.49
CA GLU A 98 -7.89 -0.03 -48.78
C GLU A 98 -6.85 -0.30 -49.86
N ASN A 99 -5.57 -0.34 -49.49
CA ASN A 99 -4.46 -0.50 -50.44
C ASN A 99 -4.04 -1.96 -50.66
N SER A 100 -4.59 -2.90 -49.90
CA SER A 100 -4.25 -4.31 -50.02
C SER A 100 -5.30 -5.06 -50.83
N SER A 101 -4.92 -5.50 -52.03
CA SER A 101 -5.72 -6.46 -52.81
C SER A 101 -5.55 -7.91 -52.30
N PHE A 102 -5.26 -8.09 -51.01
CA PHE A 102 -4.79 -9.36 -50.46
C PHE A 102 -5.96 -10.18 -49.91
N THR A 103 -6.35 -11.23 -50.62
CA THR A 103 -7.48 -12.12 -50.28
C THR A 103 -7.06 -13.40 -49.54
N GLY A 104 -5.79 -13.48 -49.11
CA GLY A 104 -5.24 -14.61 -48.37
C GLY A 104 -5.62 -14.68 -46.89
N SER A 105 -5.30 -15.79 -46.21
CA SER A 105 -5.44 -15.93 -44.75
C SER A 105 -4.44 -15.11 -43.96
N ASP A 106 -3.36 -14.65 -44.61
CA ASP A 106 -2.26 -13.90 -44.02
C ASP A 106 -2.08 -12.57 -44.71
N HIS A 107 -1.89 -11.51 -43.92
CA HIS A 107 -1.56 -10.18 -44.44
C HIS A 107 -0.20 -9.76 -43.86
N PRO A 108 0.87 -9.62 -44.67
CA PRO A 108 2.21 -9.32 -44.18
C PRO A 108 2.28 -8.08 -43.27
N CYS A 109 1.47 -7.06 -43.56
CA CYS A 109 1.39 -5.83 -42.76
C CYS A 109 0.66 -6.01 -41.42
N TYR A 110 -0.03 -7.14 -41.18
CA TYR A 110 -0.67 -7.44 -39.90
C TYR A 110 0.06 -8.54 -39.13
N THR A 111 0.62 -9.55 -39.80
CA THR A 111 1.27 -10.71 -39.17
C THR A 111 2.46 -10.33 -38.29
N ARG A 112 3.35 -9.43 -38.74
CA ARG A 112 4.48 -8.98 -37.91
C ARG A 112 4.05 -8.04 -36.78
N PRO A 113 3.25 -6.99 -37.03
CA PRO A 113 2.86 -6.05 -35.97
C PRO A 113 2.03 -6.68 -34.85
N ILE A 114 1.14 -7.63 -35.15
CA ILE A 114 0.34 -8.29 -34.12
C ILE A 114 1.20 -9.13 -33.16
N LEU A 115 2.23 -9.82 -33.68
CA LEU A 115 3.13 -10.62 -32.85
C LEU A 115 3.97 -9.72 -31.93
N GLU A 116 4.45 -8.58 -32.43
CA GLU A 116 5.15 -7.60 -31.59
C GLU A 116 4.19 -6.94 -30.58
N ALA A 117 2.94 -6.67 -30.98
CA ALA A 117 1.92 -6.15 -30.08
C ALA A 117 1.64 -7.12 -28.92
N VAL A 118 1.54 -8.43 -29.20
CA VAL A 118 1.43 -9.46 -28.15
C VAL A 118 2.66 -9.44 -27.26
N ARG A 119 3.87 -9.49 -27.83
CA ARG A 119 5.15 -9.47 -27.07
C ARG A 119 5.27 -8.26 -26.13
N ARG A 120 4.70 -7.12 -26.51
CA ARG A 120 4.74 -5.85 -25.74
C ARG A 120 3.51 -5.62 -24.85
N ASP A 121 2.57 -6.56 -24.84
CA ASP A 121 1.27 -6.44 -24.16
C ASP A 121 0.40 -5.25 -24.63
N ALA A 122 0.53 -4.87 -25.90
CA ALA A 122 -0.27 -3.83 -26.54
C ALA A 122 -1.62 -4.41 -27.04
N TYR A 123 -2.47 -4.84 -26.10
CA TYR A 123 -3.68 -5.60 -26.40
C TYR A 123 -4.70 -4.88 -27.30
N GLU A 124 -4.69 -3.55 -27.37
CA GLU A 124 -5.60 -2.79 -28.22
C GLU A 124 -5.23 -2.90 -29.69
N VAL A 125 -3.92 -2.94 -29.99
CA VAL A 125 -3.41 -3.23 -31.33
C VAL A 125 -3.81 -4.65 -31.71
N VAL A 126 -3.67 -5.61 -30.79
CA VAL A 126 -4.10 -7.00 -30.99
C VAL A 126 -5.60 -7.05 -31.27
N ASN A 127 -6.43 -6.37 -30.47
CA ASN A 127 -7.90 -6.38 -30.63
C ASN A 127 -8.36 -5.72 -31.94
N GLU A 128 -7.77 -4.59 -32.33
CA GLU A 128 -8.10 -3.91 -33.58
C GLU A 128 -7.75 -4.79 -34.80
N ILE A 129 -6.54 -5.38 -34.83
CA ILE A 129 -6.11 -6.26 -35.92
C ILE A 129 -6.99 -7.53 -35.98
N LEU A 130 -7.22 -8.20 -34.84
CA LEU A 130 -8.07 -9.41 -34.80
C LEU A 130 -9.52 -9.11 -35.19
N SER A 131 -10.02 -7.89 -34.96
CA SER A 131 -11.37 -7.51 -35.37
C SER A 131 -11.53 -7.38 -36.89
N ARG A 132 -10.43 -7.09 -37.60
CA ARG A 132 -10.40 -6.94 -39.06
C ARG A 132 -10.04 -8.25 -39.75
N LEU A 133 -9.03 -8.94 -39.23
CA LEU A 133 -8.54 -10.21 -39.78
C LEU A 133 -8.37 -11.26 -38.67
N PRO A 134 -9.48 -11.94 -38.28
CA PRO A 134 -9.46 -12.93 -37.20
C PRO A 134 -8.52 -14.12 -37.48
N LYS A 135 -8.35 -14.50 -38.74
CA LYS A 135 -7.55 -15.68 -39.16
C LYS A 135 -6.07 -15.57 -38.79
N VAL A 136 -5.55 -14.36 -38.62
CA VAL A 136 -4.18 -14.10 -38.18
C VAL A 136 -3.92 -14.67 -36.78
N ILE A 137 -4.95 -15.04 -36.02
CA ILE A 137 -4.80 -15.66 -34.69
C ILE A 137 -3.90 -16.90 -34.68
N HIS A 138 -3.90 -17.65 -35.78
CA HIS A 138 -3.15 -18.90 -35.92
C HIS A 138 -1.69 -18.70 -36.36
N ASN A 139 -1.27 -17.45 -36.56
CA ASN A 139 0.08 -17.17 -37.01
C ASN A 139 1.11 -17.43 -35.92
N LYS A 140 2.23 -18.00 -36.37
CA LYS A 140 3.36 -18.36 -35.52
C LYS A 140 4.50 -17.38 -35.72
N ASN A 141 5.27 -17.16 -34.67
CA ASN A 141 6.50 -16.40 -34.76
C ASN A 141 7.60 -17.20 -35.49
N ILE A 142 8.78 -16.59 -35.64
CA ILE A 142 9.93 -17.21 -36.32
C ILE A 142 10.37 -18.52 -35.61
N ASP A 143 10.19 -18.59 -34.29
CA ASP A 143 10.51 -19.76 -33.47
C ASP A 143 9.39 -20.83 -33.47
N GLY A 144 8.30 -20.60 -34.21
CA GLY A 144 7.14 -21.49 -34.28
C GLY A 144 6.13 -21.35 -33.14
N HIS A 145 6.29 -20.36 -32.25
CA HIS A 145 5.35 -20.11 -31.15
C HIS A 145 4.07 -19.46 -31.63
N SER A 146 2.92 -19.94 -31.15
CA SER A 146 1.63 -19.28 -31.37
C SER A 146 1.55 -17.95 -30.62
N MET A 147 0.59 -17.09 -30.97
CA MET A 147 0.34 -15.86 -30.21
C MET A 147 0.01 -16.11 -28.75
N PHE A 148 -0.68 -17.21 -28.44
CA PHE A 148 -0.96 -17.59 -27.07
C PHE A 148 0.33 -17.94 -26.30
N GLN A 149 1.22 -18.72 -26.90
CA GLN A 149 2.55 -19.03 -26.34
C GLN A 149 3.41 -17.79 -26.16
N MET A 150 3.38 -16.88 -27.13
CA MET A 150 4.07 -15.59 -27.04
C MET A 150 3.56 -14.73 -25.87
N ALA A 151 2.25 -14.69 -25.64
CA ALA A 151 1.69 -13.96 -24.51
C ALA A 151 2.17 -14.52 -23.17
N VAL A 152 2.26 -15.85 -23.05
CA VAL A 152 2.76 -16.51 -21.83
C VAL A 152 4.26 -16.28 -21.61
N LEU A 153 5.07 -16.45 -22.66
CA LEU A 153 6.51 -16.24 -22.58
C LEU A 153 6.89 -14.81 -22.20
N ASN A 154 6.13 -13.81 -22.65
CA ASN A 154 6.44 -12.40 -22.43
C ASN A 154 5.69 -11.77 -21.26
N ARG A 155 4.96 -12.57 -20.45
CA ARG A 155 4.10 -12.07 -19.35
C ARG A 155 3.14 -10.97 -19.83
N SER A 156 2.56 -11.17 -21.00
CA SER A 156 1.67 -10.20 -21.66
C SER A 156 0.24 -10.45 -21.21
N GLU A 157 -0.09 -9.97 -20.02
CA GLU A 157 -1.29 -10.34 -19.26
C GLU A 157 -2.58 -9.87 -19.96
N ASN A 158 -2.58 -8.68 -20.56
CA ASN A 158 -3.76 -8.15 -21.26
C ASN A 158 -3.98 -8.86 -22.60
N ALA A 159 -2.91 -9.08 -23.36
CA ALA A 159 -2.95 -9.85 -24.59
C ALA A 159 -3.37 -11.30 -24.32
N TYR A 160 -2.85 -11.91 -23.24
CA TYR A 160 -3.25 -13.24 -22.78
C TYR A 160 -4.75 -13.31 -22.51
N ASN A 161 -5.31 -12.37 -21.73
CA ASN A 161 -6.75 -12.34 -21.45
C ASN A 161 -7.61 -12.18 -22.70
N LEU A 162 -7.15 -11.37 -23.66
CA LEU A 162 -7.86 -11.16 -24.92
C LEU A 162 -7.87 -12.44 -25.76
N ILE A 163 -6.69 -13.06 -25.94
CA ILE A 163 -6.50 -14.26 -26.77
C ILE A 163 -7.18 -15.47 -26.12
N CYS A 164 -7.04 -15.64 -24.79
CA CYS A 164 -7.61 -16.76 -24.04
C CYS A 164 -9.14 -16.79 -24.14
N ARG A 165 -9.82 -15.63 -24.18
CA ARG A 165 -11.28 -15.56 -24.39
C ARG A 165 -11.72 -16.02 -25.79
N SER A 166 -10.85 -15.90 -26.79
CA SER A 166 -11.12 -16.27 -28.18
C SER A 166 -10.56 -17.64 -28.59
N ALA A 167 -9.67 -18.23 -27.79
CA ALA A 167 -8.99 -19.47 -28.12
C ALA A 167 -9.89 -20.68 -27.86
N GLU A 168 -9.97 -21.59 -28.83
CA GLU A 168 -10.53 -22.92 -28.60
C GLU A 168 -9.51 -23.77 -27.80
N ARG A 169 -9.99 -24.73 -27.01
CA ARG A 169 -9.14 -25.60 -26.17
C ARG A 169 -8.04 -26.34 -26.95
N ARG A 170 -8.23 -26.52 -28.27
CA ARG A 170 -7.24 -27.13 -29.18
C ARG A 170 -5.98 -26.27 -29.37
N ASP A 171 -6.06 -24.95 -29.22
CA ASP A 171 -4.91 -24.06 -29.33
C ASP A 171 -4.01 -24.08 -28.07
N LEU A 172 -4.52 -24.61 -26.95
CA LEU A 172 -3.80 -24.74 -25.67
C LEU A 172 -2.87 -25.96 -25.62
N SER A 173 -3.19 -27.00 -26.39
CA SER A 173 -2.44 -28.26 -26.46
C SER A 173 -1.25 -28.20 -27.42
N VAL A 174 -0.90 -27.00 -27.91
CA VAL A 174 0.23 -26.81 -28.83
C VAL A 174 1.54 -26.90 -28.03
N ILE A 175 2.36 -27.85 -28.43
CA ILE A 175 3.66 -28.15 -27.85
C ILE A 175 4.75 -27.47 -28.70
N ASP A 176 5.77 -26.89 -28.06
CA ASP A 176 6.92 -26.31 -28.77
C ASP A 176 7.87 -27.40 -29.34
N SER A 177 8.92 -26.96 -30.05
CA SER A 177 9.95 -27.85 -30.61
C SER A 177 10.70 -28.68 -29.56
N SER A 178 10.64 -28.28 -28.29
CA SER A 178 11.30 -28.92 -27.16
C SER A 178 10.38 -29.78 -26.30
N LYS A 179 9.19 -30.11 -26.81
CA LYS A 179 8.12 -30.80 -26.09
C LYS A 179 7.59 -30.05 -24.85
N ASN A 180 7.79 -28.74 -24.78
CA ASN A 180 7.24 -27.92 -23.71
C ASN A 180 5.78 -27.58 -24.02
N ASN A 181 4.89 -27.87 -23.08
CA ASN A 181 3.53 -27.31 -23.09
C ASN A 181 3.56 -25.85 -22.59
N ILE A 182 2.41 -25.17 -22.63
CA ILE A 182 2.34 -23.75 -22.24
C ILE A 182 2.67 -23.51 -20.75
N LEU A 183 2.49 -24.50 -19.85
CA LEU A 183 2.89 -24.37 -18.45
C LEU A 183 4.42 -24.39 -18.29
N HIS A 184 5.14 -25.22 -19.07
CA HIS A 184 6.61 -25.13 -19.12
C HIS A 184 7.07 -23.75 -19.62
N LEU A 185 6.37 -23.17 -20.61
CA LEU A 185 6.70 -21.81 -21.09
C LEU A 185 6.44 -20.75 -20.02
N ALA A 186 5.40 -20.91 -19.19
CA ALA A 186 5.20 -20.08 -18.00
C ALA A 186 6.31 -20.31 -16.95
N GLY A 187 6.90 -21.52 -16.91
CA GLY A 187 8.03 -21.90 -16.06
C GLY A 187 9.37 -21.23 -16.41
N ARG A 188 9.52 -20.70 -17.63
CA ARG A 188 10.74 -19.99 -18.03
C ARG A 188 10.83 -18.63 -17.36
N LEU A 189 12.03 -18.19 -17.01
CA LEU A 189 12.26 -16.85 -16.46
C LEU A 189 11.78 -15.78 -17.45
N ALA A 190 11.02 -14.80 -16.94
CA ALA A 190 10.50 -13.73 -17.79
C ALA A 190 11.62 -12.90 -18.47
N PRO A 191 11.34 -12.27 -19.63
CA PRO A 191 12.32 -11.45 -20.34
C PRO A 191 12.80 -10.25 -19.50
N SER A 192 14.03 -9.79 -19.75
CA SER A 192 14.65 -8.69 -18.99
C SER A 192 13.83 -7.39 -18.93
N PHE A 193 13.08 -7.06 -19.99
CA PHE A 193 12.21 -5.88 -20.00
C PHE A 193 11.01 -6.00 -19.03
N VAL A 194 10.62 -7.23 -18.66
CA VAL A 194 9.63 -7.51 -17.62
C VAL A 194 10.30 -7.50 -16.24
N LEU A 195 11.47 -8.14 -16.12
CA LEU A 195 12.24 -8.22 -14.87
C LEU A 195 12.72 -6.83 -14.38
N SER A 196 13.02 -5.90 -15.29
CA SER A 196 13.52 -4.55 -14.96
C SER A 196 12.53 -3.61 -14.28
N ARG A 197 11.29 -4.05 -14.01
CA ARG A 197 10.25 -3.24 -13.35
C ARG A 197 10.47 -3.20 -11.82
N ASP A 198 11.52 -2.51 -11.36
CA ASP A 198 11.76 -1.88 -10.03
C ASP A 198 11.29 -2.54 -8.71
N THR A 199 10.77 -3.78 -8.72
CA THR A 199 10.24 -4.46 -7.54
C THR A 199 11.24 -5.51 -7.08
N GLY A 200 11.73 -5.40 -5.85
CA GLY A 200 12.78 -6.27 -5.30
C GLY A 200 12.53 -7.77 -5.54
N ALA A 201 13.60 -8.57 -5.55
CA ALA A 201 13.60 -9.96 -6.01
C ALA A 201 12.47 -10.84 -5.43
N ALA A 202 12.10 -10.66 -4.16
CA ALA A 202 11.00 -11.39 -3.54
C ALA A 202 9.62 -11.08 -4.15
N LEU A 203 9.35 -9.80 -4.49
CA LEU A 203 8.11 -9.37 -5.16
C LEU A 203 8.07 -9.86 -6.60
N GLN A 204 9.23 -9.88 -7.27
CA GLN A 204 9.35 -10.40 -8.61
C GLN A 204 9.08 -11.91 -8.66
N LEU A 205 9.64 -12.67 -7.72
CA LEU A 205 9.36 -14.10 -7.57
C LEU A 205 7.87 -14.36 -7.28
N GLN A 206 7.27 -13.56 -6.39
CA GLN A 206 5.84 -13.66 -6.09
C GLN A 206 4.98 -13.51 -7.35
N ARG A 207 5.30 -12.54 -8.23
CA ARG A 207 4.60 -12.33 -9.50
C ARG A 207 4.78 -13.50 -10.47
N GLU A 208 6.00 -14.02 -10.61
CA GLU A 208 6.28 -15.17 -11.47
C GLU A 208 5.52 -16.41 -11.01
N LEU A 209 5.45 -16.66 -9.71
CA LEU A 209 4.64 -17.75 -9.13
C LEU A 209 3.14 -17.54 -9.37
N GLN A 210 2.63 -16.32 -9.22
CA GLN A 210 1.22 -16.01 -9.51
C GLN A 210 0.89 -16.23 -10.98
N TRP A 211 1.77 -15.82 -11.88
CA TRP A 211 1.63 -16.05 -13.31
C TRP A 211 1.60 -17.54 -13.64
N PHE A 212 2.53 -18.30 -13.06
CA PHE A 212 2.59 -19.76 -13.22
C PHE A 212 1.30 -20.44 -12.74
N LYS A 213 0.82 -20.07 -11.54
CA LYS A 213 -0.45 -20.57 -10.99
C LYS A 213 -1.67 -20.15 -11.80
N GLU A 214 -1.66 -19.00 -12.45
CA GLU A 214 -2.76 -18.59 -13.31
C GLU A 214 -2.82 -19.45 -14.58
N VAL A 215 -1.69 -19.65 -15.25
CA VAL A 215 -1.63 -20.51 -16.45
C VAL A 215 -1.99 -21.96 -16.10
N GLU A 216 -1.58 -22.43 -14.92
CA GLU A 216 -1.91 -23.77 -14.40
C GLU A 216 -3.42 -24.01 -14.29
N LYS A 217 -4.23 -23.01 -13.94
CA LYS A 217 -5.70 -23.18 -13.79
C LYS A 217 -6.41 -23.59 -15.09
N PHE A 218 -5.81 -23.31 -16.24
CA PHE A 218 -6.38 -23.63 -17.54
C PHE A 218 -5.92 -24.98 -18.10
N MET A 219 -4.99 -25.64 -17.40
CA MET A 219 -4.43 -26.94 -17.78
C MET A 219 -5.30 -28.11 -17.36
N LEU A 220 -5.25 -29.19 -18.12
CA LEU A 220 -5.72 -30.48 -17.64
C LEU A 220 -4.71 -31.07 -16.64
N PRO A 221 -5.17 -31.81 -15.60
CA PRO A 221 -4.26 -32.43 -14.64
C PRO A 221 -3.17 -33.30 -15.26
N ILE A 222 -3.46 -33.94 -16.40
CA ILE A 222 -2.50 -34.77 -17.13
C ILE A 222 -1.39 -33.95 -17.80
N GLU A 223 -1.69 -32.72 -18.23
CA GLU A 223 -0.73 -31.81 -18.88
C GLU A 223 0.23 -31.18 -17.86
N ILE A 224 -0.18 -31.06 -16.59
CA ILE A 224 0.66 -30.51 -15.51
C ILE A 224 1.83 -31.44 -15.20
N ILE A 225 1.66 -32.76 -15.41
CA ILE A 225 2.69 -33.77 -15.15
C ILE A 225 3.48 -34.16 -16.40
N ASP A 226 3.14 -33.59 -17.56
CA ASP A 226 3.86 -33.86 -18.81
C ASP A 226 5.32 -33.49 -18.70
N LYS A 227 6.16 -34.26 -19.38
CA LYS A 227 7.60 -34.05 -19.38
C LYS A 227 8.08 -33.54 -20.71
N ASN A 228 8.91 -32.51 -20.68
CA ASN A 228 9.60 -32.01 -21.86
C ASN A 228 10.71 -32.96 -22.36
N MET A 229 11.44 -32.58 -23.41
CA MET A 229 12.57 -33.39 -23.92
C MET A 229 13.68 -33.64 -22.88
N LYS A 230 13.83 -32.75 -21.89
CA LYS A 230 14.78 -32.91 -20.77
C LYS A 230 14.24 -33.78 -19.64
N LYS A 231 13.05 -34.37 -19.80
CA LYS A 231 12.33 -35.15 -18.80
C LYS A 231 11.94 -34.36 -17.54
N GLU A 232 11.87 -33.03 -17.65
CA GLU A 232 11.44 -32.13 -16.59
C GLU A 232 9.93 -31.92 -16.69
N THR A 233 9.23 -31.82 -15.55
CA THR A 233 7.86 -31.28 -15.50
C THR A 233 7.89 -29.74 -15.52
N PRO A 234 6.75 -29.06 -15.76
CA PRO A 234 6.67 -27.61 -15.69
C PRO A 234 7.17 -27.03 -14.36
N GLU A 235 6.84 -27.67 -13.24
CA GLU A 235 7.29 -27.29 -11.89
C GLU A 235 8.81 -27.43 -11.74
N MET A 236 9.37 -28.56 -12.17
CA MET A 236 10.83 -28.77 -12.16
C MET A 236 11.56 -27.71 -13.00
N MET A 237 11.01 -27.34 -14.15
CA MET A 237 11.55 -26.27 -14.98
C MET A 237 11.47 -24.92 -14.25
N PHE A 238 10.32 -24.59 -13.64
CA PHE A 238 10.14 -23.35 -12.89
C PHE A 238 11.19 -23.21 -11.79
N THR A 239 11.34 -24.24 -10.94
CA THR A 239 12.33 -24.27 -9.86
C THR A 239 13.76 -24.12 -10.39
N ARG A 240 14.11 -24.76 -11.52
CA ARG A 240 15.45 -24.65 -12.11
C ARG A 240 15.73 -23.23 -12.63
N GLU A 241 14.79 -22.64 -13.36
CA GLU A 241 14.94 -21.31 -13.98
C GLU A 241 14.91 -20.18 -12.93
N HIS A 242 14.15 -20.34 -11.84
CA HIS A 242 13.99 -19.31 -10.81
C HIS A 242 14.90 -19.50 -9.59
N LYS A 243 15.76 -20.52 -9.57
CA LYS A 243 16.67 -20.83 -8.45
C LYS A 243 17.46 -19.63 -7.93
N HIS A 244 17.97 -18.79 -8.84
CA HIS A 244 18.71 -17.58 -8.45
C HIS A 244 17.79 -16.53 -7.80
N LEU A 245 16.61 -16.32 -8.39
CA LEU A 245 15.63 -15.35 -7.92
C LEU A 245 15.05 -15.74 -6.55
N VAL A 246 14.89 -17.03 -6.27
CA VAL A 246 14.54 -17.57 -4.94
C VAL A 246 15.59 -17.20 -3.90
N LYS A 247 16.87 -17.40 -4.23
CA LYS A 247 17.98 -17.06 -3.34
C LYS A 247 18.05 -15.55 -3.07
N GLU A 248 17.94 -14.72 -4.10
CA GLU A 248 17.92 -13.25 -3.96
C GLU A 248 16.68 -12.76 -3.19
N GLY A 249 15.51 -13.38 -3.43
CA GLY A 249 14.28 -13.06 -2.71
C GLY A 249 14.36 -13.44 -1.23
N GLU A 250 14.96 -14.59 -0.91
CA GLU A 250 15.25 -15.02 0.46
C GLU A 250 16.17 -14.02 1.16
N GLU A 251 17.28 -13.65 0.52
CA GLU A 251 18.24 -12.68 1.06
C GLU A 251 17.60 -11.31 1.29
N TRP A 252 16.87 -10.79 0.30
CA TRP A 252 16.16 -9.52 0.41
C TRP A 252 15.20 -9.50 1.60
N MET A 253 14.42 -10.57 1.78
CA MET A 253 13.45 -10.64 2.86
C MET A 253 14.09 -10.83 4.23
N LYS A 254 15.17 -11.62 4.33
CA LYS A 254 15.96 -11.75 5.56
C LYS A 254 16.59 -10.42 5.97
N THR A 255 17.25 -9.72 5.04
CA THR A 255 17.88 -8.42 5.33
C THR A 255 16.84 -7.36 5.72
N THR A 256 15.68 -7.35 5.06
CA THR A 256 14.58 -6.45 5.41
C THR A 256 14.02 -6.77 6.80
N ALA A 257 13.75 -8.04 7.10
CA ALA A 257 13.24 -8.47 8.40
C ALA A 257 14.26 -8.22 9.54
N GLN A 258 15.55 -8.42 9.30
CA GLN A 258 16.62 -8.10 10.25
C GLN A 258 16.66 -6.60 10.56
N SER A 259 16.68 -5.74 9.53
CA SER A 259 16.71 -4.29 9.70
C SER A 259 15.49 -3.78 10.47
N CYS A 260 14.30 -4.32 10.18
CA CYS A 260 13.08 -3.99 10.90
C CYS A 260 13.08 -4.55 12.34
N SER A 261 13.65 -5.73 12.56
CA SER A 261 13.80 -6.31 13.90
C SER A 261 14.71 -5.47 14.79
N ILE A 262 15.83 -4.98 14.26
CA ILE A 262 16.73 -4.06 14.97
C ILE A 262 15.98 -2.78 15.34
N THR A 263 15.24 -2.20 14.38
CA THR A 263 14.42 -1.01 14.61
C THR A 263 13.37 -1.25 15.71
N ALA A 264 12.67 -2.38 15.67
CA ALA A 264 11.69 -2.76 16.68
C ALA A 264 12.35 -2.91 18.06
N ALA A 265 13.47 -3.62 18.15
CA ALA A 265 14.22 -3.79 19.39
C ALA A 265 14.67 -2.45 20.00
N LEU A 266 15.15 -1.52 19.18
CA LEU A 266 15.52 -0.16 19.62
C LEU A 266 14.31 0.60 20.20
N ILE A 267 13.14 0.52 19.53
CA ILE A 267 11.91 1.14 20.06
C ILE A 267 11.52 0.51 21.40
N ILE A 268 11.58 -0.82 21.53
CA ILE A 268 11.29 -1.52 22.79
C ILE A 268 12.19 -0.98 23.89
N THR A 269 13.50 -0.89 23.66
CA THR A 269 14.46 -0.40 24.66
C THR A 269 14.16 1.03 25.09
N ILE A 270 13.91 1.94 24.13
CA ILE A 270 13.65 3.36 24.41
C ILE A 270 12.36 3.55 25.21
N VAL A 271 11.28 2.90 24.78
CA VAL A 271 9.94 3.01 25.38
C VAL A 271 9.92 2.32 26.75
N PHE A 272 10.55 1.14 26.87
CA PHE A 272 10.69 0.46 28.16
C PHE A 272 11.47 1.30 29.18
N ALA A 273 12.57 1.94 28.75
CA ALA A 273 13.31 2.86 29.60
C ALA A 273 12.42 4.03 30.04
N ALA A 274 11.66 4.64 29.12
CA ALA A 274 10.75 5.73 29.44
C ALA A 274 9.64 5.32 30.43
N ALA A 275 9.15 4.08 30.35
CA ALA A 275 8.15 3.55 31.28
C ALA A 275 8.68 3.41 32.72
N ILE A 276 9.95 3.01 32.89
CA ILE A 276 10.54 2.83 34.23
C ILE A 276 11.14 4.13 34.79
N THR A 277 11.64 5.01 33.92
CA THR A 277 12.11 6.35 34.28
C THR A 277 11.08 7.39 33.86
N VAL A 278 9.91 7.35 34.52
CA VAL A 278 8.80 8.25 34.19
C VAL A 278 9.24 9.73 34.23
N PRO A 279 8.81 10.55 33.25
CA PRO A 279 9.16 11.97 33.22
C PRO A 279 8.75 12.68 34.50
N GLY A 280 9.64 13.52 35.03
CA GLY A 280 9.44 14.18 36.33
C GLY A 280 9.79 13.32 37.55
N GLY A 281 9.99 12.01 37.39
CA GLY A 281 10.30 11.10 38.48
C GLY A 281 9.07 10.71 39.32
N SER A 282 9.32 9.95 40.38
CA SER A 282 8.32 9.50 41.34
C SER A 282 8.43 10.26 42.66
N SER A 283 7.30 10.41 43.35
CA SER A 283 7.28 10.92 44.72
C SER A 283 8.01 9.94 45.64
N GLN A 284 8.96 10.44 46.45
CA GLN A 284 9.74 9.62 47.39
C GLN A 284 8.88 8.95 48.48
N GLU A 285 7.71 9.51 48.79
CA GLU A 285 6.85 8.98 49.85
C GLU A 285 5.85 7.92 49.36
N THR A 286 5.40 8.00 48.11
CA THR A 286 4.31 7.15 47.59
C THR A 286 4.69 6.29 46.39
N GLY A 287 5.82 6.59 45.74
CA GLY A 287 6.26 5.94 44.51
C GLY A 287 5.44 6.32 43.27
N PHE A 288 4.40 7.15 43.39
CA PHE A 288 3.58 7.56 42.25
C PHE A 288 4.29 8.61 41.38
N PRO A 289 4.04 8.60 40.05
CA PRO A 289 4.56 9.64 39.15
C PRO A 289 4.08 11.04 39.56
N LEU A 290 4.99 12.01 39.56
CA LEU A 290 4.66 13.39 39.97
C LEU A 290 3.57 14.03 39.09
N PHE A 291 3.57 13.72 37.79
CA PHE A 291 2.59 14.24 36.83
C PHE A 291 1.34 13.36 36.66
N ARG A 292 1.04 12.43 37.60
CA ARG A 292 -0.08 11.47 37.46
C ARG A 292 -1.43 12.13 37.19
N LYS A 293 -1.67 13.34 37.70
CA LYS A 293 -2.94 14.07 37.52
C LYS A 293 -3.02 14.80 36.18
N GLU A 294 -1.91 14.93 35.47
CA GLU A 294 -1.85 15.60 34.19
C GLU A 294 -2.33 14.68 33.07
N ILE A 295 -3.14 15.23 32.17
CA ILE A 295 -3.71 14.46 31.05
C ILE A 295 -2.62 14.08 30.05
N ALA A 296 -1.61 14.92 29.88
CA ALA A 296 -0.45 14.58 29.04
C ALA A 296 0.32 13.37 29.58
N PHE A 297 0.35 13.16 30.90
CA PHE A 297 0.95 11.95 31.48
C PHE A 297 0.13 10.69 31.14
N THR A 298 -1.21 10.80 31.14
CA THR A 298 -2.08 9.70 30.70
C THR A 298 -1.87 9.37 29.22
N VAL A 299 -1.77 10.38 28.36
CA VAL A 299 -1.48 10.21 26.92
C VAL A 299 -0.11 9.56 26.71
N PHE A 300 0.90 10.00 27.46
CA PHE A 300 2.22 9.37 27.48
C PHE A 300 2.11 7.89 27.83
N ALA A 301 1.55 7.54 29.00
CA ALA A 301 1.50 6.17 29.47
C ALA A 301 0.76 5.21 28.52
N VAL A 302 -0.36 5.66 27.93
CA VAL A 302 -1.12 4.84 26.96
C VAL A 302 -0.35 4.68 25.66
N SER A 303 0.23 5.75 25.12
CA SER A 303 0.97 5.71 23.85
C SER A 303 2.26 4.90 23.99
N ASP A 304 2.94 5.01 25.13
CA ASP A 304 4.12 4.24 25.48
C ASP A 304 3.81 2.73 25.54
N ALA A 305 2.72 2.35 26.22
CA ALA A 305 2.27 0.96 26.25
C ALA A 305 1.92 0.42 24.85
N ILE A 306 1.17 1.18 24.04
CA ILE A 306 0.85 0.79 22.66
C ILE A 306 2.14 0.60 21.85
N SER A 307 3.09 1.53 21.97
CA SER A 307 4.37 1.46 21.27
C SER A 307 5.15 0.20 21.65
N LEU A 308 5.22 -0.13 22.94
CA LEU A 308 5.95 -1.28 23.46
C LEU A 308 5.36 -2.61 22.96
N PHE A 309 4.05 -2.80 23.13
CA PHE A 309 3.38 -4.04 22.72
C PHE A 309 3.35 -4.20 21.20
N ALA A 310 3.13 -3.11 20.45
CA ALA A 310 3.20 -3.14 18.99
C ALA A 310 4.63 -3.49 18.53
N SER A 311 5.67 -2.86 19.08
CA SER A 311 7.05 -3.17 18.70
C SER A 311 7.45 -4.61 19.02
N SER A 312 7.06 -5.12 20.20
CA SER A 312 7.26 -6.52 20.58
C SER A 312 6.57 -7.48 19.60
N THR A 313 5.32 -7.18 19.22
CA THR A 313 4.58 -7.95 18.22
C THR A 313 5.27 -7.92 16.85
N ALA A 314 5.72 -6.75 16.39
CA ALA A 314 6.45 -6.60 15.14
C ALA A 314 7.75 -7.42 15.15
N LEU A 315 8.50 -7.37 16.25
CA LEU A 315 9.73 -8.16 16.43
C LEU A 315 9.45 -9.66 16.32
N LEU A 316 8.40 -10.17 16.98
CA LEU A 316 8.01 -11.59 16.88
C LEU A 316 7.60 -11.97 15.45
N VAL A 317 6.88 -11.09 14.75
CA VAL A 317 6.52 -11.31 13.34
C VAL A 317 7.76 -11.36 12.44
N PHE A 318 8.72 -10.45 12.60
CA PHE A 318 9.96 -10.48 11.82
C PHE A 318 10.85 -11.68 12.16
N LEU A 319 10.94 -12.07 13.44
CA LEU A 319 11.60 -13.32 13.85
C LEU A 319 10.93 -14.55 13.21
N SER A 320 9.61 -14.54 13.06
CA SER A 320 8.88 -15.61 12.36
C SER A 320 9.22 -15.71 10.87
N ILE A 321 9.69 -14.61 10.25
CA ILE A 321 10.20 -14.60 8.87
C ILE A 321 11.62 -15.16 8.85
N LEU A 322 12.48 -14.75 9.78
CA LEU A 322 13.87 -15.21 9.85
C LEU A 322 14.00 -16.71 10.16
N THR A 323 13.03 -17.27 10.87
CA THR A 323 12.96 -18.70 11.23
C THR A 323 12.09 -19.53 10.26
N ALA A 324 11.47 -18.90 9.26
CA ALA A 324 10.68 -19.61 8.26
C ALA A 324 11.55 -20.45 7.32
N ARG A 325 10.97 -21.53 6.80
CA ARG A 325 11.54 -22.25 5.66
C ARG A 325 11.18 -21.45 4.40
N PHE A 326 12.17 -21.01 3.64
CA PHE A 326 11.97 -20.23 2.41
C PHE A 326 11.70 -21.16 1.23
N SER A 327 10.54 -21.81 1.23
CA SER A 327 10.08 -22.59 0.06
C SER A 327 9.52 -21.66 -1.01
N GLU A 328 9.53 -22.08 -2.29
CA GLU A 328 9.02 -21.27 -3.40
C GLU A 328 7.55 -20.89 -3.17
N GLU A 329 6.72 -21.82 -2.73
CA GLU A 329 5.29 -21.59 -2.48
C GLU A 329 5.03 -20.57 -1.36
N ASP A 330 5.93 -20.47 -0.38
CA ASP A 330 5.79 -19.52 0.72
C ASP A 330 5.90 -18.06 0.26
N PHE A 331 6.56 -17.80 -0.88
CA PHE A 331 6.63 -16.46 -1.48
C PHE A 331 5.30 -15.99 -2.09
N LEU A 332 4.33 -16.89 -2.32
CA LEU A 332 3.04 -16.48 -2.89
C LEU A 332 2.22 -15.61 -1.95
N VAL A 333 2.08 -16.04 -0.69
CA VAL A 333 1.17 -15.39 0.28
C VAL A 333 1.75 -15.37 1.69
N SER A 334 2.34 -16.47 2.17
CA SER A 334 2.68 -16.61 3.59
C SER A 334 3.74 -15.59 4.03
N LEU A 335 4.84 -15.47 3.29
CA LEU A 335 5.94 -14.56 3.60
C LEU A 335 5.61 -13.08 3.35
N PRO A 336 5.08 -12.66 2.17
CA PRO A 336 4.69 -11.27 1.94
C PRO A 336 3.65 -10.76 2.94
N ARG A 337 2.69 -11.61 3.34
CA ARG A 337 1.69 -11.26 4.35
C ARG A 337 2.31 -11.02 5.72
N ARG A 338 3.23 -11.88 6.17
CA ARG A 338 3.95 -11.67 7.44
C ARG A 338 4.75 -10.38 7.39
N LEU A 339 5.46 -10.11 6.29
CA LEU A 339 6.22 -8.88 6.09
C LEU A 339 5.32 -7.64 6.17
N MET A 340 4.16 -7.66 5.50
CA MET A 340 3.20 -6.56 5.57
C MET A 340 2.66 -6.31 6.98
N ILE A 341 2.27 -7.37 7.68
CA ILE A 341 1.78 -7.25 9.06
C ILE A 341 2.87 -6.65 9.96
N GLY A 342 4.10 -7.16 9.85
CA GLY A 342 5.25 -6.65 10.60
C GLY A 342 5.50 -5.16 10.35
N LEU A 343 5.50 -4.73 9.09
CA LEU A 343 5.69 -3.32 8.71
C LEU A 343 4.54 -2.43 9.23
N CYS A 344 3.28 -2.87 9.13
CA CYS A 344 2.12 -2.10 9.61
C CYS A 344 2.16 -1.92 11.14
N VAL A 345 2.49 -2.98 11.88
CA VAL A 345 2.58 -2.93 13.35
C VAL A 345 3.80 -2.10 13.79
N LEU A 346 4.93 -2.19 13.08
CA LEU A 346 6.11 -1.35 13.35
C LEU A 346 5.83 0.14 13.10
N PHE A 347 5.06 0.45 12.05
CA PHE A 347 4.60 1.80 11.76
C PHE A 347 3.70 2.36 12.88
N LEU A 348 2.76 1.55 13.36
CA LEU A 348 1.91 1.89 14.51
C LEU A 348 2.77 2.18 15.76
N SER A 349 3.74 1.31 16.04
CA SER A 349 4.67 1.48 17.17
C SER A 349 5.47 2.78 17.07
N THR A 350 6.08 3.05 15.91
CA THR A 350 6.86 4.27 15.68
C THR A 350 6.01 5.53 15.87
N SER A 351 4.77 5.52 15.36
CA SER A 351 3.84 6.64 15.51
C SER A 351 3.47 6.86 16.98
N ALA A 352 3.17 5.79 17.72
CA ALA A 352 2.87 5.85 19.15
C ALA A 352 4.07 6.35 19.98
N MET A 353 5.29 5.91 19.66
CA MET A 353 6.52 6.40 20.29
C MET A 353 6.69 7.93 20.12
N ILE A 354 6.45 8.46 18.91
CA ILE A 354 6.57 9.89 18.63
C ILE A 354 5.51 10.68 19.42
N VAL A 355 4.28 10.15 19.55
CA VAL A 355 3.23 10.75 20.38
C VAL A 355 3.62 10.74 21.87
N ALA A 356 4.15 9.61 22.37
CA ALA A 356 4.64 9.50 23.75
C ALA A 356 5.72 10.55 24.02
N PHE A 357 6.74 10.64 23.16
CA PHE A 357 7.81 11.62 23.28
C PHE A 357 7.30 13.07 23.21
N SER A 358 6.32 13.35 22.36
CA SER A 358 5.68 14.67 22.28
C SER A 358 4.95 15.04 23.57
N ALA A 359 4.28 14.07 24.21
CA ALA A 359 3.63 14.26 25.50
C ALA A 359 4.64 14.52 26.64
N ILE A 360 5.82 13.87 26.59
CA ILE A 360 6.92 14.15 27.53
C ILE A 360 7.43 15.59 27.35
N LEU A 361 7.73 16.00 26.11
CA LEU A 361 8.19 17.37 25.84
C LEU A 361 7.15 18.41 26.26
N PHE A 362 5.87 18.10 26.10
CA PHE A 362 4.79 18.93 26.61
C PHE A 362 4.87 19.09 28.13
N LEU A 363 4.94 17.99 28.88
CA LEU A 363 5.02 18.01 30.34
C LEU A 363 6.25 18.77 30.86
N VAL A 364 7.41 18.61 30.21
CA VAL A 364 8.67 19.21 30.69
C VAL A 364 8.78 20.70 30.35
N PHE A 365 8.30 21.14 29.18
CA PHE A 365 8.59 22.49 28.69
C PHE A 365 7.39 23.45 28.66
N CYS A 366 6.15 22.97 28.76
CA CYS A 366 4.97 23.84 28.59
C CYS A 366 4.48 24.53 29.86
N ASP A 367 5.13 24.32 31.00
CA ASP A 367 4.61 24.78 32.30
C ASP A 367 4.37 26.31 32.36
N GLN A 368 4.98 27.12 31.47
CA GLN A 368 4.70 28.57 31.38
C GLN A 368 4.80 29.22 29.97
N LYS A 369 5.12 28.47 28.90
CA LYS A 369 5.40 29.06 27.56
C LYS A 369 4.66 28.36 26.43
N ALA A 370 3.40 28.75 26.20
CA ALA A 370 2.55 28.20 25.14
C ALA A 370 3.12 28.31 23.71
N TRP A 371 4.06 29.22 23.44
CA TRP A 371 4.71 29.35 22.13
C TRP A 371 5.60 28.14 21.77
N ILE A 372 6.08 27.38 22.77
CA ILE A 372 6.93 26.20 22.57
C ILE A 372 6.15 25.01 21.95
N MET A 373 4.81 25.06 22.00
CA MET A 373 3.93 24.05 21.39
C MET A 373 4.12 23.91 19.89
N GLY A 374 4.21 25.04 19.18
CA GLY A 374 4.30 25.05 17.72
C GLY A 374 5.52 24.27 17.21
N PRO A 375 6.74 24.57 17.71
CA PRO A 375 7.95 23.83 17.37
C PRO A 375 7.88 22.34 17.71
N ILE A 376 7.41 21.95 18.90
CA ILE A 376 7.32 20.53 19.30
C ILE A 376 6.44 19.74 18.34
N VAL A 377 5.24 20.27 18.05
CA VAL A 377 4.29 19.64 17.14
C VAL A 377 4.85 19.60 15.72
N GLY A 378 5.48 20.68 15.25
CA GLY A 378 6.14 20.72 13.95
C GLY A 378 7.24 19.66 13.81
N LEU A 379 8.11 19.53 14.81
CA LEU A 379 9.17 18.53 14.86
C LEU A 379 8.63 17.10 14.91
N ALA A 380 7.56 16.84 15.67
CA ALA A 380 6.93 15.52 15.72
C ALA A 380 6.32 15.09 14.38
N CYS A 381 5.81 16.05 13.60
CA CYS A 381 5.18 15.77 12.30
C CYS A 381 6.19 15.37 11.22
N VAL A 382 7.45 15.83 11.31
CA VAL A 382 8.47 15.58 10.28
C VAL A 382 8.81 14.09 10.16
N PRO A 383 9.19 13.37 11.23
CA PRO A 383 9.46 11.93 11.14
C PRO A 383 8.25 11.12 10.70
N ILE A 384 7.05 11.44 11.19
CA ILE A 384 5.80 10.76 10.78
C ILE A 384 5.58 10.91 9.28
N ALA A 385 5.69 12.13 8.75
CA ALA A 385 5.53 12.38 7.33
C ALA A 385 6.57 11.62 6.49
N VAL A 386 7.84 11.62 6.91
CA VAL A 386 8.93 10.89 6.22
C VAL A 386 8.62 9.39 6.18
N VAL A 387 8.31 8.78 7.34
CA VAL A 387 8.01 7.35 7.43
C VAL A 387 6.80 6.98 6.57
N VAL A 388 5.71 7.75 6.64
CA VAL A 388 4.53 7.53 5.79
C VAL A 388 4.91 7.58 4.31
N THR A 389 5.64 8.61 3.87
CA THR A 389 5.99 8.76 2.45
C THR A 389 6.89 7.64 1.91
N LEU A 390 7.78 7.09 2.74
CA LEU A 390 8.74 6.06 2.32
C LEU A 390 8.18 4.63 2.45
N GLN A 391 7.42 4.34 3.50
CA GLN A 391 6.89 3.00 3.78
C GLN A 391 5.59 2.71 3.01
N PHE A 392 4.78 3.74 2.75
CA PHE A 392 3.48 3.56 2.10
C PHE A 392 3.56 2.90 0.71
N PRO A 393 4.48 3.30 -0.20
CA PRO A 393 4.61 2.63 -1.50
C PRO A 393 4.90 1.13 -1.36
N LEU A 394 5.80 0.75 -0.44
CA LEU A 394 6.17 -0.64 -0.23
C LEU A 394 4.99 -1.49 0.27
N VAL A 395 4.22 -0.97 1.23
CA VAL A 395 3.02 -1.66 1.75
C VAL A 395 1.94 -1.76 0.67
N VAL A 396 1.74 -0.71 -0.13
CA VAL A 396 0.78 -0.73 -1.24
C VAL A 396 1.20 -1.74 -2.31
N ASP A 397 2.49 -1.81 -2.65
CA ASP A 397 3.00 -2.74 -3.65
C ASP A 397 2.87 -4.19 -3.16
N LEU A 398 3.17 -4.47 -1.90
CA LEU A 398 2.94 -5.79 -1.28
C LEU A 398 1.45 -6.15 -1.24
N TYR A 399 0.58 -5.19 -0.93
CA TYR A 399 -0.87 -5.41 -0.89
C TYR A 399 -1.43 -5.70 -2.28
N ARG A 400 -1.05 -4.89 -3.27
CA ARG A 400 -1.45 -5.10 -4.67
C ARG A 400 -0.94 -6.44 -5.19
N SER A 401 0.33 -6.75 -4.94
CA SER A 401 0.94 -8.03 -5.32
C SER A 401 0.18 -9.20 -4.68
N THR A 402 -0.12 -9.14 -3.39
CA THR A 402 -0.68 -10.30 -2.65
C THR A 402 -2.19 -10.48 -2.82
N TYR A 403 -2.97 -9.40 -2.77
CA TYR A 403 -4.44 -9.47 -2.65
C TYR A 403 -5.19 -9.03 -3.90
N HIS A 404 -4.53 -8.33 -4.81
CA HIS A 404 -5.17 -7.89 -6.05
C HIS A 404 -4.49 -8.60 -7.23
N PRO A 405 -4.82 -9.89 -7.49
CA PRO A 405 -4.31 -10.56 -8.68
C PRO A 405 -4.62 -9.67 -9.88
N PHE A 406 -3.57 -9.36 -10.64
CA PHE A 406 -3.47 -8.34 -11.68
C PHE A 406 -4.58 -8.41 -12.77
N LEU A 407 -5.31 -9.53 -12.81
CA LEU A 407 -6.26 -9.94 -13.86
C LEU A 407 -7.67 -9.32 -13.80
N LEU A 408 -7.98 -8.44 -12.85
CA LEU A 408 -9.30 -7.78 -12.80
C LEU A 408 -9.41 -6.46 -13.57
N ALA A 409 -8.31 -5.86 -14.03
CA ALA A 409 -8.38 -4.62 -14.82
C ALA A 409 -9.12 -4.82 -16.16
N GLY A 410 -9.08 -6.04 -16.73
CA GLY A 410 -9.76 -6.37 -17.99
C GLY A 410 -11.18 -6.95 -17.87
N ARG A 411 -11.80 -6.99 -16.67
CA ARG A 411 -13.21 -7.42 -16.49
C ARG A 411 -14.21 -6.28 -16.48
N ASN A 412 -13.78 -5.04 -16.23
CA ASN A 412 -14.69 -3.93 -15.90
C ASN A 412 -14.90 -2.88 -17.01
N GLU A 413 -14.41 -3.10 -18.24
CA GLU A 413 -14.93 -2.33 -19.37
C GLU A 413 -16.22 -3.00 -19.90
N PRO A 414 -17.39 -2.34 -19.81
CA PRO A 414 -18.62 -2.88 -20.38
C PRO A 414 -18.42 -3.06 -21.88
N SER A 415 -18.73 -4.26 -22.35
CA SER A 415 -18.81 -4.62 -23.77
C SER A 415 -19.77 -3.67 -24.49
N ILE A 416 -19.23 -2.60 -25.09
CA ILE A 416 -19.98 -1.75 -26.00
C ILE A 416 -20.29 -2.57 -27.26
N ASN A 417 -21.51 -3.10 -27.30
CA ASN A 417 -22.31 -3.51 -28.45
C ASN A 417 -21.54 -4.14 -29.64
N ARG A 418 -21.40 -5.47 -29.63
CA ARG A 418 -21.08 -6.27 -30.84
C ARG A 418 -22.22 -7.13 -31.37
N GLN A 419 -23.46 -6.97 -30.88
CA GLN A 419 -24.60 -7.79 -31.33
C GLN A 419 -25.53 -7.12 -32.36
N SER A 420 -25.33 -5.85 -32.75
CA SER A 420 -26.26 -5.17 -33.67
C SER A 420 -25.83 -5.08 -35.14
N ARG A 421 -24.68 -5.65 -35.55
CA ARG A 421 -24.21 -5.58 -36.96
C ARG A 421 -24.37 -6.86 -37.79
N PHE A 422 -24.77 -7.98 -37.20
CA PHE A 422 -24.94 -9.23 -37.95
C PHE A 422 -26.38 -9.53 -38.40
N SER A 423 -27.39 -8.71 -38.05
CA SER A 423 -28.79 -8.96 -38.47
C SER A 423 -29.32 -8.02 -39.57
N LYS A 424 -28.47 -7.17 -40.20
CA LYS A 424 -28.94 -6.20 -41.23
C LYS A 424 -28.36 -6.42 -42.63
N LYS A 425 -27.95 -7.66 -42.93
CA LYS A 425 -27.69 -8.15 -44.29
C LYS A 425 -28.42 -9.49 -44.49
N ARG A 426 -29.74 -9.45 -44.42
CA ARG A 426 -30.69 -10.42 -44.98
C ARG A 426 -32.10 -9.86 -44.76
N SER A 427 -32.49 -8.94 -45.65
CA SER A 427 -33.88 -8.65 -46.01
C SER A 427 -33.85 -8.00 -47.37
#